data_AF-A0A2U8DSX2-F1
#
_entry.id   AF-A0A2U8DSX2-F1
#
_cell.length_a   1.000
_cell.length_b   1.000
_cell.length_c   1.000
_cell.angle_alpha   90.00
_cell.angle_beta   90.00
_cell.angle_gamma   90.00
#
_symmetry.space_group_name_H-M   'P 1'
#
loop_
_entity.id
_entity.type
_entity.pdbx_description
1 polymer ?
#
loop_
_entity_poly.entity_id
_entity_poly.type
_entity_poly.pdbx_seq_one_letter_code
_entity_poly.pdbx_strand_id
1 'polypeptide(L)'
;MSKRKRGYWGFIGFMGFYALNYLTTHNILDLCYIAYFGFFGYFLTDKISVDIPDERYHENIKLATAFIGNIALFEMGIMFACGIFFSAIRENMIVFVSACFASLVIAYSIKFYTLEQR
;
A
#
# COMPACT_ATOMS: atom_id res chain seq x y z
N MET A 1 -4.24 5.80 25.28
CA MET A 1 -3.42 6.47 24.24
C MET A 1 -4.35 7.23 23.30
N SER A 2 -4.07 8.51 23.05
CA SER A 2 -4.96 9.47 22.35
C SER A 2 -5.30 9.04 20.91
N LYS A 3 -6.59 8.80 20.64
CA LYS A 3 -7.23 8.31 19.40
C LYS A 3 -7.16 9.24 18.16
N ARG A 4 -6.33 10.30 18.18
CA ARG A 4 -6.24 11.31 17.09
C ARG A 4 -4.90 11.33 16.31
N LYS A 5 -4.00 10.38 16.55
CA LYS A 5 -2.62 10.47 16.03
C LYS A 5 -2.29 9.55 14.85
N ARG A 6 -3.16 8.60 14.47
CA ARG A 6 -2.84 7.65 13.38
C ARG A 6 -3.09 8.28 12.00
N GLY A 7 -4.10 9.13 11.86
CA GLY A 7 -4.40 9.84 10.62
C GLY A 7 -3.26 10.73 10.11
N TYR A 8 -2.46 11.33 11.01
CA TYR A 8 -1.30 12.14 10.61
C TYR A 8 -0.22 11.35 9.87
N TRP A 9 -0.16 10.03 10.05
CA TRP A 9 0.74 9.16 9.27
C TRP A 9 0.38 9.15 7.79
N GLY A 10 -0.86 9.46 7.44
CA GLY A 10 -1.27 9.61 6.04
C GLY A 10 -0.51 10.71 5.30
N PHE A 11 -0.07 11.76 6.00
CA PHE A 11 0.70 12.85 5.37
C PHE A 11 2.09 12.40 4.89
N ILE A 12 2.64 11.30 5.43
CA ILE A 12 3.88 10.71 4.93
C ILE A 12 3.72 10.29 3.46
N GLY A 13 2.49 10.01 3.00
CA GLY A 13 2.23 9.68 1.60
C GLY A 13 2.57 10.79 0.61
N PHE A 14 2.63 12.06 1.05
CA PHE A 14 3.08 13.16 0.19
C PHE A 14 4.56 13.04 -0.20
N MET A 15 5.38 12.28 0.54
CA MET A 15 6.75 11.98 0.12
C MET A 15 6.79 11.22 -1.22
N GLY A 16 5.69 10.58 -1.63
CA GLY A 16 5.61 9.91 -2.92
C GLY A 16 5.74 10.84 -4.13
N PHE A 17 5.45 12.14 -3.97
CA PHE A 17 5.67 13.12 -5.03
C PHE A 17 7.15 13.35 -5.35
N TYR A 18 8.07 12.93 -4.49
CA TYR A 18 9.50 12.94 -4.81
C TYR A 18 9.85 12.04 -6.00
N ALA A 19 8.97 11.09 -6.37
CA ALA A 19 9.12 10.30 -7.59
C ALA A 19 9.14 11.14 -8.87
N LEU A 20 8.57 12.34 -8.85
CA LEU A 20 8.63 13.28 -9.99
C LEU A 20 10.05 13.80 -10.24
N ASN A 21 10.95 13.71 -9.26
CA ASN A 21 12.35 14.10 -9.41
C ASN A 21 13.07 13.26 -10.48
N TYR A 22 12.57 12.05 -10.77
CA TYR A 22 13.02 11.22 -11.90
C TYR A 22 13.03 11.99 -13.23
N LEU A 23 12.06 12.89 -13.47
CA LEU A 23 12.00 13.67 -14.71
C LEU A 23 13.19 14.62 -14.87
N THR A 24 13.87 14.96 -13.78
CA THR A 24 15.05 15.82 -13.77
C THR A 24 16.32 14.99 -13.68
N THR A 25 16.40 14.09 -12.70
CA THR A 25 17.62 13.33 -12.38
C THR A 25 17.86 12.12 -13.28
N HIS A 26 16.80 11.61 -13.93
CA HIS A 26 16.78 10.33 -14.63
C HIS A 26 17.22 9.15 -13.76
N ASN A 27 17.22 9.31 -12.43
CA ASN A 27 17.61 8.27 -11.48
C ASN A 27 16.40 7.40 -11.14
N ILE A 28 16.46 6.12 -11.51
CA ILE A 28 15.40 5.13 -11.28
C ILE A 28 15.02 5.04 -9.79
N LEU A 29 15.97 5.27 -8.87
CA LEU A 29 15.70 5.21 -7.44
C LEU A 29 14.70 6.28 -6.96
N ASP A 30 14.58 7.40 -7.68
CA ASP A 30 13.58 8.40 -7.36
C ASP A 30 12.16 7.83 -7.55
N LEU A 31 11.93 6.94 -8.52
CA LEU A 31 10.63 6.29 -8.72
C LEU A 31 10.23 5.39 -7.55
N CYS A 32 11.17 4.90 -6.74
CA CYS A 32 10.86 4.09 -5.57
C CYS A 32 10.04 4.86 -4.52
N TYR A 33 10.06 6.20 -4.56
CA TYR A 33 9.23 7.01 -3.67
C TYR A 33 7.73 6.77 -3.88
N ILE A 34 7.29 6.17 -5.00
CA ILE A 34 5.90 5.73 -5.20
C ILE A 34 5.39 4.85 -4.05
N ALA A 35 6.26 4.07 -3.41
CA ALA A 35 5.92 3.26 -2.22
C ALA A 35 5.26 4.08 -1.10
N TYR A 36 5.66 5.35 -0.94
CA TYR A 36 5.12 6.24 0.07
C TYR A 36 3.63 6.52 -0.13
N PHE A 37 3.09 6.49 -1.35
CA PHE A 37 1.65 6.66 -1.55
C PHE A 37 0.81 5.61 -0.82
N GLY A 38 1.38 4.44 -0.50
CA GLY A 38 0.78 3.45 0.40
C GLY A 38 0.30 4.04 1.73
N PHE A 39 1.03 5.00 2.27
CA PHE A 39 0.70 5.66 3.55
C PHE A 39 -0.62 6.41 3.52
N PHE A 40 -1.16 6.81 2.36
CA PHE A 40 -2.50 7.37 2.29
C PHE A 40 -3.59 6.43 2.82
N GLY A 41 -3.31 5.11 2.87
CA GLY A 41 -4.16 4.14 3.56
C GLY A 41 -4.40 4.44 5.04
N TYR A 42 -3.48 5.13 5.72
CA TYR A 42 -3.66 5.54 7.12
C TYR A 42 -4.82 6.53 7.31
N PHE A 43 -5.14 7.36 6.31
CA PHE A 43 -6.32 8.23 6.37
C PHE A 43 -7.64 7.44 6.36
N LEU A 44 -7.67 6.29 5.68
CA LEU A 44 -8.85 5.42 5.66
C LEU A 44 -8.99 4.66 6.98
N THR A 45 -7.90 4.10 7.48
CA THR A 45 -7.92 3.34 8.73
C THR A 45 -8.15 4.22 9.96
N ASP A 46 -7.76 5.50 9.95
CA ASP A 46 -8.05 6.44 11.04
C ASP A 46 -9.54 6.82 11.14
N LYS A 47 -10.31 6.68 10.04
CA LYS A 47 -11.77 6.87 10.07
C LYS A 47 -12.50 5.73 10.80
N ILE A 48 -11.83 4.61 11.07
CA ILE A 48 -12.40 3.47 11.78
C ILE A 48 -12.31 3.77 13.28
N SER A 49 -13.39 4.29 13.86
CA SER A 49 -13.47 4.60 15.28
C SER A 49 -13.88 3.36 16.08
N VAL A 50 -12.91 2.50 16.42
CA VAL A 50 -13.16 1.36 17.33
C VAL A 50 -12.82 1.78 18.76
N ASP A 51 -13.84 1.88 19.61
CA ASP A 51 -13.66 2.26 21.01
C ASP A 51 -13.12 1.09 21.85
N ILE A 52 -13.60 -0.12 21.58
CA ILE A 52 -13.15 -1.40 22.14
C ILE A 52 -13.17 -2.42 20.98
N PRO A 53 -12.05 -3.09 20.65
CA PRO A 53 -12.03 -4.10 19.60
C PRO A 53 -12.88 -5.30 20.03
N ASP A 54 -13.90 -5.60 19.23
CA ASP A 54 -14.79 -6.75 19.39
C ASP A 54 -14.33 -7.93 18.52
N GLU A 55 -15.04 -9.07 18.62
CA GLU A 55 -14.75 -10.26 17.81
C GLU A 55 -14.85 -9.96 16.31
N ARG A 56 -15.78 -9.08 15.92
CA ARG A 56 -16.00 -8.63 14.55
C ARG A 56 -14.80 -7.89 13.98
N TYR A 57 -14.21 -6.98 14.74
CA TYR A 57 -13.00 -6.25 14.35
C TYR A 57 -11.86 -7.22 14.02
N HIS A 58 -11.67 -8.26 14.83
CA HIS A 58 -10.65 -9.28 14.58
C HIS A 58 -10.95 -10.13 13.34
N GLU A 59 -12.21 -10.45 13.09
CA GLU A 59 -12.64 -11.13 11.86
C GLU A 59 -12.41 -10.26 10.61
N ASN A 60 -12.75 -8.97 10.68
CA ASN A 60 -12.55 -8.01 9.60
C ASN A 60 -11.08 -7.85 9.23
N ILE A 61 -10.18 -7.81 10.22
CA ILE A 61 -8.73 -7.81 9.98
C ILE A 61 -8.31 -9.08 9.24
N LYS A 62 -8.77 -10.26 9.67
CA LYS A 62 -8.43 -11.53 9.01
C LYS A 62 -8.92 -11.54 7.56
N LEU A 63 -10.16 -11.11 7.32
CA LEU A 63 -10.75 -11.04 5.98
C LEU A 63 -10.02 -10.03 5.08
N ALA A 64 -9.69 -8.85 5.59
CA ALA A 64 -8.90 -7.86 4.86
C ALA A 64 -7.50 -8.42 4.54
N THR A 65 -6.85 -9.08 5.49
CA THR A 65 -5.51 -9.65 5.30
C THR A 65 -5.52 -10.79 4.28
N ALA A 66 -6.51 -11.69 4.34
CA ALA A 66 -6.66 -12.77 3.37
C ALA A 66 -6.93 -12.24 1.95
N PHE A 67 -7.77 -11.21 1.82
CA PHE A 67 -8.03 -10.55 0.54
C PHE A 67 -6.75 -9.98 -0.07
N ILE A 68 -5.92 -9.31 0.73
CA ILE A 68 -4.65 -8.74 0.28
C ILE A 68 -3.60 -9.80 0.01
N GLY A 69 -3.59 -10.91 0.77
CA GLY A 69 -2.76 -12.06 0.47
C GLY A 69 -3.01 -12.61 -0.94
N ASN A 70 -4.28 -12.69 -1.36
CA ASN A 70 -4.61 -13.09 -2.73
C ASN A 70 -4.09 -12.09 -3.76
N ILE A 71 -4.27 -10.79 -3.54
CA ILE A 71 -3.74 -9.75 -4.45
C ILE A 71 -2.22 -9.84 -4.53
N ALA A 72 -1.53 -10.01 -3.39
CA ALA A 72 -0.08 -10.14 -3.34
C ALA A 72 0.41 -11.34 -4.14
N LEU A 73 -0.26 -12.49 -4.06
CA LEU A 73 0.07 -13.66 -4.88
C LEU A 73 -0.06 -13.37 -6.38
N PHE A 74 -1.12 -12.68 -6.79
CA PHE A 74 -1.29 -12.26 -8.19
C PHE A 74 -0.22 -11.27 -8.64
N GLU A 75 0.04 -10.23 -7.86
CA GLU A 75 1.07 -9.22 -8.16
C GLU A 75 2.45 -9.86 -8.27
N MET A 76 2.83 -10.73 -7.32
CA MET A 76 4.09 -11.47 -7.37
C MET A 76 4.17 -12.41 -8.57
N GLY A 77 3.09 -13.13 -8.88
CA GLY A 77 3.05 -14.02 -10.05
C GLY A 77 3.24 -13.26 -11.36
N ILE A 78 2.58 -12.11 -11.50
CA ILE A 78 2.72 -11.22 -12.66
C ILE A 78 4.15 -10.69 -12.73
N MET A 79 4.69 -10.13 -11.64
CA MET A 79 6.07 -9.63 -11.60
C MET A 79 7.09 -10.70 -11.95
N PHE A 80 6.92 -11.91 -11.43
CA PHE A 80 7.79 -13.05 -11.73
C PHE A 80 7.76 -13.41 -13.23
N ALA A 81 6.57 -13.61 -13.79
CA ALA A 81 6.42 -13.91 -15.21
C ALA A 81 7.00 -12.79 -16.09
N CYS A 82 6.65 -11.54 -15.80
CA CYS A 82 7.14 -10.37 -16.52
C CYS A 82 8.67 -10.21 -16.43
N GLY A 83 9.27 -10.47 -15.26
CA GLY A 83 10.72 -10.39 -15.07
C GLY A 83 11.51 -11.42 -15.89
N ILE A 84 10.92 -12.58 -16.18
CA ILE A 84 11.50 -13.60 -17.06
C ILE A 84 11.52 -13.11 -18.51
N PHE A 85 10.39 -12.61 -19.00
CA PHE A 85 10.21 -12.28 -20.42
C PHE A 85 10.74 -10.90 -20.83
N PHE A 86 10.80 -9.92 -19.92
CA PHE A 86 11.12 -8.53 -20.25
C PHE A 86 12.33 -8.00 -19.45
N SER A 87 13.44 -7.68 -20.15
CA SER A 87 14.65 -7.12 -19.52
C SER A 87 14.38 -5.78 -18.82
N ALA A 88 13.58 -4.91 -19.43
CA ALA A 88 13.23 -3.62 -18.85
C ALA A 88 12.54 -3.75 -17.48
N ILE A 89 11.72 -4.78 -17.27
CA ILE A 89 11.04 -5.01 -15.98
C ILE A 89 12.05 -5.50 -14.94
N ARG A 90 13.00 -6.34 -15.37
CA ARG A 90 14.08 -6.84 -14.51
C ARG A 90 15.02 -5.75 -14.04
N GLU A 91 15.41 -4.86 -14.94
CA GLU A 91 16.28 -3.72 -14.65
C GLU A 91 15.60 -2.70 -13.72
N ASN A 92 14.27 -2.57 -13.81
CA ASN A 92 13.48 -1.64 -13.01
C ASN A 92 12.67 -2.33 -11.88
N MET A 93 13.06 -3.55 -11.49
CA MET A 93 12.26 -4.40 -10.59
C MET A 93 11.91 -3.70 -9.26
N ILE A 94 12.83 -2.91 -8.72
CA ILE A 94 12.64 -2.17 -7.47
C ILE A 94 11.47 -1.16 -7.54
N VAL A 95 11.21 -0.58 -8.71
CA VAL A 95 10.10 0.36 -8.93
C VAL A 95 8.76 -0.39 -8.90
N PHE A 96 8.70 -1.56 -9.55
CA PHE A 96 7.51 -2.41 -9.52
C PHE A 96 7.20 -2.92 -8.11
N VAL A 97 8.23 -3.33 -7.36
CA VAL A 97 8.09 -3.71 -5.94
C VAL A 97 7.53 -2.53 -5.12
N SER A 98 8.02 -1.31 -5.38
CA SER A 98 7.52 -0.10 -4.70
C SER A 98 6.05 0.17 -5.02
N ALA A 99 5.63 -0.03 -6.27
CA ALA A 99 4.24 0.10 -6.68
C ALA A 99 3.34 -0.98 -6.05
N CYS A 100 3.77 -2.23 -6.04
CA CYS A 100 3.08 -3.35 -5.36
C CYS A 100 2.93 -3.11 -3.85
N PHE A 101 3.98 -2.59 -3.21
CA PHE A 101 3.87 -2.22 -1.80
C PHE A 101 2.78 -1.17 -1.59
N ALA A 102 2.78 -0.10 -2.38
CA ALA A 102 1.76 0.95 -2.26
C ALA A 102 0.34 0.43 -2.54
N SER A 103 0.15 -0.37 -3.59
CA SER A 103 -1.16 -0.94 -3.95
C SER A 103 -1.71 -1.84 -2.84
N LEU A 104 -0.89 -2.72 -2.26
CA LEU A 104 -1.30 -3.64 -1.20
C LEU A 104 -1.71 -2.89 0.08
N VAL A 105 -0.95 -1.87 0.49
CA VAL A 105 -1.29 -1.08 1.69
C VAL A 105 -2.59 -0.30 1.48
N ILE A 106 -2.78 0.31 0.30
CA ILE A 106 -4.01 1.03 -0.03
C ILE A 106 -5.19 0.08 -0.10
N ALA A 107 -5.05 -1.04 -0.81
CA ALA A 107 -6.10 -2.03 -0.96
C ALA A 107 -6.50 -2.62 0.41
N TYR A 108 -5.53 -2.88 1.30
CA TYR A 108 -5.80 -3.32 2.66
C TYR A 108 -6.68 -2.30 3.39
N SER A 109 -6.27 -1.04 3.34
CA SER A 109 -6.93 0.05 4.04
C SER A 109 -8.36 0.27 3.54
N ILE A 110 -8.57 0.20 2.21
CA ILE A 110 -9.91 0.29 1.60
C ILE A 110 -10.77 -0.91 2.02
N LYS A 111 -10.24 -2.13 1.92
CA LYS A 111 -10.99 -3.34 2.23
C LYS A 111 -11.40 -3.37 3.70
N PHE A 112 -10.46 -3.04 4.58
CA PHE A 112 -10.70 -3.00 6.01
C PHE A 112 -11.75 -1.94 6.37
N TYR A 113 -11.62 -0.73 5.84
CA TYR A 113 -12.62 0.33 6.00
C TYR A 113 -14.02 -0.10 5.53
N THR A 114 -14.10 -0.77 4.37
CA THR A 114 -15.38 -1.24 3.81
C THR A 114 -16.03 -2.32 4.69
N LEU A 115 -15.25 -3.19 5.31
CA LEU A 115 -15.76 -4.25 6.20
C LEU A 115 -16.28 -3.67 7.52
N GLU A 116 -15.63 -2.63 8.04
CA GLU A 116 -16.04 -1.93 9.27
C GLU A 116 -17.29 -1.07 9.08
N GLN A 117 -17.57 -0.60 7.85
CA GLN A 117 -18.81 0.13 7.54
C GLN A 117 -20.04 -0.76 7.37
N ARG A 118 -19.85 -2.05 7.09
CA ARG A 118 -20.95 -3.02 6.97
C ARG A 118 -21.47 -3.40 8.35
#